data_AF-A0A937IQ92-F1
#
_entry.id   AF-A0A937IQ92-F1
#
_cell.length_a   1.000
_cell.length_b   1.000
_cell.length_c   1.000
_cell.angle_alpha   90.00
_cell.angle_beta   90.00
_cell.angle_gamma   90.00
#
_symmetry.space_group_name_H-M   'P 1'
#
loop_
_entity.id
_entity.type
_entity.pdbx_description
1 polymer ?
#
loop_
_entity_poly.entity_id
_entity_poly.type
_entity_poly.pdbx_seq_one_letter_code
_entity_poly.pdbx_strand_id
1 'polypeptide(L)' 'MSIQACANLVARADPDRFAAAMSARLQARKKLFPIYAVAAEVARAPWMTKEPVIAEMRLQWWRDALES' A
#
# COMPACT_ATOMS: atom_id res chain seq x y z
N MET A 1 -0.13 3.26 12.68
CA MET A 1 -0.86 2.17 12.00
C MET A 1 -0.31 0.84 12.51
N SER A 2 -1.14 -0.10 12.95
CA SER A 2 -0.66 -1.41 13.43
C SER A 2 -0.40 -2.37 12.26
N ILE A 3 0.43 -3.38 12.45
CA ILE A 3 0.65 -4.43 11.43
C ILE A 3 -0.67 -5.11 11.05
N GLN A 4 -1.58 -5.29 12.01
CA GLN A 4 -2.90 -5.84 11.75
C GLN A 4 -3.73 -4.94 10.82
N ALA A 5 -3.63 -3.61 10.98
CA ALA A 5 -4.29 -2.67 10.08
C ALA A 5 -3.72 -2.78 8.65
N CYS A 6 -2.39 -2.90 8.50
CA CYS A 6 -1.77 -3.15 7.20
C CYS A 6 -2.27 -4.46 6.58
N ALA A 7 -2.29 -5.55 7.36
CA ALA A 7 -2.77 -6.85 6.89
C ALA A 7 -4.24 -6.79 6.44
N ASN A 8 -5.10 -6.12 7.21
CA ASN A 8 -6.52 -5.94 6.87
C ASN A 8 -6.73 -5.08 5.62
N LEU A 9 -5.85 -4.12 5.34
CA LEU A 9 -5.88 -3.31 4.13
C LEU A 9 -5.46 -4.16 2.93
N VAL A 10 -4.31 -4.83 3.02
CA VAL A 10 -3.78 -5.68 1.94
C VAL A 10 -4.77 -6.80 1.61
N ALA A 11 -5.40 -7.42 2.60
CA ALA A 11 -6.43 -8.44 2.37
C ALA A 11 -7.60 -7.97 1.48
N ARG A 12 -7.94 -6.68 1.53
CA ARG A 12 -9.04 -6.10 0.74
C ARG A 12 -8.56 -5.58 -0.61
N ALA A 13 -7.37 -4.96 -0.64
CA ALA A 13 -6.86 -4.28 -1.82
C ALA A 13 -6.12 -5.23 -2.78
N ASP A 14 -5.46 -6.27 -2.25
CA ASP A 14 -4.62 -7.18 -3.00
C ASP A 14 -4.57 -8.57 -2.32
N PRO A 15 -5.58 -9.43 -2.60
CA PRO A 15 -5.68 -10.77 -2.01
C PRO A 15 -4.47 -11.67 -2.32
N ASP A 16 -3.85 -11.50 -3.49
CA ASP A 16 -2.70 -12.30 -3.92
C ASP A 16 -1.46 -11.94 -3.09
N ARG A 17 -1.17 -10.65 -2.91
CA ARG A 17 -0.08 -10.21 -2.01
C ARG A 17 -0.36 -10.53 -0.56
N PHE A 18 -1.63 -10.53 -0.13
CA PHE A 18 -1.99 -11.03 1.20
C PHE A 18 -1.63 -12.50 1.36
N ALA A 19 -2.04 -13.36 0.42
CA ALA A 19 -1.73 -14.79 0.44
C ALA A 19 -0.21 -15.04 0.41
N ALA A 20 0.53 -14.30 -0.42
CA ALA A 20 1.99 -14.37 -0.48
C ALA A 20 2.65 -13.95 0.85
N ALA A 21 2.16 -12.91 1.51
CA ALA A 21 2.66 -12.52 2.84
C ALA A 21 2.34 -13.60 3.89
N MET A 22 1.16 -14.23 3.80
CA MET A 22 0.74 -15.28 4.75
C MET A 22 1.50 -16.60 4.58
N SER A 23 2.06 -16.88 3.39
CA SER A 23 2.94 -18.04 3.18
C SER A 23 4.37 -17.81 3.70
N ALA A 24 4.78 -16.57 3.96
CA ALA A 24 6.08 -16.25 4.51
C ALA A 24 6.19 -16.52 6.03
N ARG A 25 7.44 -16.61 6.54
CA ARG A 25 7.75 -16.71 7.97
C ARG A 25 7.16 -15.52 8.74
N LEU A 26 6.69 -15.76 9.97
CA LEU A 26 6.04 -14.73 10.81
C LEU A 26 6.85 -13.43 10.95
N GLN A 27 8.18 -13.51 11.07
CA GLN A 27 9.03 -12.33 11.18
C GLN A 27 9.10 -11.50 9.89
N ALA A 28 8.97 -12.15 8.71
CA ALA A 28 8.94 -11.45 7.44
C ALA A 28 7.61 -10.69 7.25
N ARG A 29 6.49 -11.24 7.75
CA ARG A 29 5.17 -10.60 7.66
C ARG A 29 5.14 -9.20 8.24
N LYS A 30 5.91 -8.96 9.31
CA LYS A 30 6.06 -7.64 9.96
C LYS A 30 6.62 -6.58 9.01
N LYS A 31 7.39 -6.97 7.99
CA LYS A 31 7.94 -6.09 6.95
C LYS A 31 7.08 -6.08 5.69
N LEU A 32 6.60 -7.26 5.26
CA LEU A 32 5.82 -7.40 4.04
C LEU A 32 4.50 -6.65 4.09
N PHE A 33 3.74 -6.74 5.20
CA PHE A 33 2.43 -6.08 5.28
C PHE A 33 2.49 -4.56 5.18
N PRO A 34 3.38 -3.84 5.89
CA PRO A 34 3.56 -2.40 5.68
C PRO A 34 3.93 -2.05 4.23
N ILE A 35 4.87 -2.77 3.62
CA ILE A 35 5.33 -2.51 2.24
C ILE A 35 4.16 -2.67 1.25
N TYR A 36 3.41 -3.77 1.36
CA TYR A 36 2.28 -4.02 0.47
C TYR A 36 1.11 -3.06 0.74
N ALA A 37 0.90 -2.62 1.97
CA ALA A 37 -0.13 -1.63 2.29
C ALA A 37 0.19 -0.27 1.64
N VAL A 38 1.46 0.18 1.71
CA VAL A 38 1.90 1.40 1.01
C VAL A 38 1.73 1.24 -0.50
N ALA A 39 2.13 0.10 -1.08
CA ALA A 39 1.97 -0.15 -2.50
C ALA A 39 0.49 -0.05 -2.94
N ALA A 40 -0.44 -0.59 -2.15
CA ALA A 40 -1.87 -0.51 -2.42
C ALA A 40 -2.40 0.93 -2.36
N GLU A 41 -1.97 1.73 -1.36
CA GLU A 41 -2.39 3.12 -1.23
C GLU A 41 -1.84 4.01 -2.36
N VAL A 42 -0.57 3.83 -2.72
CA VAL A 42 0.05 4.54 -3.87
C VAL A 42 -0.67 4.18 -5.17
N ALA A 43 -0.93 2.89 -5.41
CA ALA A 43 -1.63 2.43 -6.61
C ALA A 43 -3.06 2.99 -6.71
N ARG A 44 -3.73 3.23 -5.57
CA ARG A 44 -5.09 3.80 -5.51
C ARG A 44 -5.10 5.32 -5.76
N ALA A 45 -4.01 6.02 -5.48
CA ALA A 45 -3.98 7.48 -5.46
C ALA A 45 -4.41 8.17 -6.78
N PRO A 46 -4.04 7.70 -7.99
CA PRO A 46 -4.47 8.35 -9.22
C PRO A 46 -5.98 8.25 -9.47
N TRP A 47 -6.62 7.18 -8.96
CA TRP A 47 -7.99 6.82 -9.32
C TRP A 47 -9.07 7.50 -8.48
N MET A 48 -8.71 8.27 -7.45
CA MET A 48 -9.72 8.96 -6.63
C MET A 48 -10.17 10.31 -7.20
N THR A 49 -9.67 10.68 -8.38
CA THR A 49 -10.05 11.88 -9.11
C THR A 49 -10.18 11.57 -10.60
N LYS A 50 -11.00 12.35 -11.31
CA LYS A 50 -11.09 12.30 -12.78
C LYS A 50 -10.20 13.33 -13.47
N GLU A 51 -9.61 14.24 -12.70
CA GLU A 51 -8.75 15.31 -13.22
C GLU A 51 -7.29 14.84 -13.26
N PRO A 52 -6.67 14.72 -14.45
CA PRO A 52 -5.32 14.17 -14.59
C PRO A 52 -4.26 14.91 -13.77
N VAL A 53 -4.35 16.24 -13.74
CA VAL A 53 -3.41 17.08 -12.97
C VAL A 53 -3.49 16.78 -11.47
N ILE A 54 -4.69 16.61 -10.92
CA ILE A 54 -4.85 16.25 -9.50
C ILE A 54 -4.29 14.84 -9.24
N ALA A 55 -4.47 13.89 -10.17
CA ALA A 55 -3.91 12.55 -10.03
C ALA A 55 -2.37 12.57 -9.95
N GLU A 56 -1.72 13.36 -10.81
CA GLU A 56 -0.27 13.57 -10.80
C GLU A 56 0.21 14.22 -9.49
N MET A 57 -0.47 15.27 -9.02
CA MET A 57 -0.13 15.92 -7.75
C MET A 57 -0.16 14.93 -6.58
N ARG A 58 -1.14 14.02 -6.54
CA ARG A 58 -1.21 12.99 -5.49
C ARG A 58 -0.08 11.97 -5.57
N LEU A 59 0.34 11.59 -6.78
CA LEU A 59 1.50 10.72 -6.95
C LEU A 59 2.79 11.41 -6.53
N GLN A 60 2.93 12.70 -6.86
CA GLN A 60 4.10 13.48 -6.44
C GLN A 60 4.17 13.58 -4.91
N TRP A 61 3.05 13.88 -4.25
CA TRP A 61 2.98 13.87 -2.78
C TRP A 61 3.43 12.54 -2.17
N TRP A 62 3.04 11.40 -2.75
CA TRP A 62 3.47 10.08 -2.27
C TRP A 62 4.98 9.86 -2.43
N ARG A 63 5.61 10.39 -3.50
CA ARG A 63 7.08 10.33 -3.64
C ARG A 63 7.75 11.15 -2.54
N ASP A 64 7.33 12.40 -2.38
CA ASP A 64 7.90 13.31 -1.39
C ASP A 64 7.78 12.72 0.03
N ALA A 65 6.65 12.09 0.36
CA ALA A 65 6.42 11.45 1.65
C ALA A 65 7.24 10.17 1.90
N LEU A 66 7.79 9.54 0.85
CA LEU A 66 8.64 8.33 0.97
C LEU A 66 10.14 8.67 0.96
N GLU A 67 10.51 9.84 0.46
CA GLU A 67 11.89 10.34 0.44
C GLU A 67 12.31 11.02 1.77
N SER A 68 11.34 11.43 2.59
CA SER A 68 11.54 12.07 3.91
C SER A 68 11.75 11.08 5.05
#